data_AF-A0A1H5DCR1-F1
#
_entry.id   AF-A0A1H5DCR1-F1
#
_cell.length_a   1.000
_cell.length_b   1.000
_cell.length_c   1.000
_cell.angle_alpha   90.00
_cell.angle_beta   90.00
_cell.angle_gamma   90.00
#
_symmetry.space_group_name_H-M   'P 1'
#
loop_
_entity.id
_entity.type
_entity.pdbx_description
1 polymer ?
#
loop_
_entity_poly.entity_id
_entity_poly.type
_entity_poly.pdbx_seq_one_letter_code
_entity_poly.pdbx_strand_id
1 'polypeptide(L)'
;MSWPLRALFGPTLWAIGFCAIYAAHGIGCARGWPGRPALVGDLHHFTLISLWLICVAAAGVILWCSPRGSDIPDRLIRAGGWIGLMATLLTLFPVLGLTTCGTGP
;
A
#
# COMPACT_ATOMS: atom_id res chain seq x y z
N MET A 1 -14.38 -12.86 20.98
CA MET A 1 -13.29 -11.86 21.20
C MET A 1 -12.49 -11.65 19.91
N SER A 2 -13.07 -11.04 18.87
CA SER A 2 -12.39 -10.83 17.57
C SER A 2 -11.85 -9.41 17.37
N TRP A 3 -12.06 -8.51 18.34
CA TRP A 3 -11.66 -7.11 18.23
C TRP A 3 -10.14 -6.90 18.05
N PRO A 4 -9.22 -7.70 18.65
CA PRO A 4 -7.79 -7.48 18.43
C PRO A 4 -7.39 -7.77 16.98
N LEU A 5 -7.92 -8.84 16.40
CA LEU A 5 -7.71 -9.20 14.98
C LEU A 5 -8.26 -8.10 14.05
N ARG A 6 -9.44 -7.55 14.36
CA ARG A 6 -10.03 -6.45 13.59
C ARG A 6 -9.17 -5.18 13.64
N ALA A 7 -8.53 -4.88 14.77
CA ALA A 7 -7.63 -3.74 14.90
C ALA A 7 -6.33 -3.92 14.08
N LEU A 8 -5.92 -5.16 13.82
CA LEU A 8 -4.72 -5.46 13.03
C LEU A 8 -4.94 -5.42 11.51
N PHE A 9 -6.18 -5.38 11.02
CA PHE A 9 -6.44 -5.41 9.57
C PHE A 9 -5.77 -4.27 8.80
N GLY A 10 -5.77 -3.05 9.35
CA GLY A 10 -5.08 -1.90 8.73
C GLY A 10 -3.57 -2.16 8.59
N PRO A 11 -2.84 -2.41 9.70
CA PRO A 11 -1.41 -2.75 9.64
C PRO A 11 -1.08 -3.98 8.79
N THR A 12 -1.93 -5.02 8.81
CA THR A 12 -1.72 -6.21 7.98
C THR A 12 -1.83 -5.90 6.50
N LEU A 13 -2.84 -5.11 6.09
CA LEU A 13 -2.97 -4.65 4.70
C LEU A 13 -1.73 -3.86 4.26
N TRP A 14 -1.27 -2.94 5.11
CA TRP A 14 -0.05 -2.17 4.86
C TRP A 14 1.16 -3.10 4.64
N ALA A 15 1.37 -4.08 5.52
CA ALA A 15 2.50 -5.00 5.42
C ALA A 15 2.45 -5.82 4.12
N ILE A 16 1.27 -6.31 3.74
CA ILE A 16 1.06 -7.03 2.48
C ILE A 16 1.36 -6.12 1.28
N GLY A 17 0.82 -4.90 1.28
CA GLY A 17 1.03 -3.92 0.23
C GLY A 17 2.50 -3.54 0.07
N PHE A 18 3.19 -3.31 1.19
CA PHE A 18 4.63 -3.03 1.21
C PHE A 18 5.43 -4.16 0.56
N CYS A 19 5.21 -5.41 1.00
CA CYS A 19 5.88 -6.58 0.43
C CYS A 19 5.59 -6.75 -1.07
N ALA A 20 4.34 -6.59 -1.47
CA ALA A 20 3.92 -6.73 -2.87
C ALA A 20 4.58 -5.68 -3.78
N ILE A 21 4.59 -4.41 -3.37
CA ILE A 21 5.21 -3.33 -4.13
C ILE A 21 6.72 -3.52 -4.21
N TYR A 22 7.39 -3.88 -3.11
CA TYR A 22 8.84 -4.07 -3.12
C TYR A 22 9.25 -5.27 -3.98
N ALA A 23 8.47 -6.36 -3.96
CA ALA A 23 8.66 -7.49 -4.85
C ALA A 23 8.44 -7.10 -6.33
N ALA A 24 7.35 -6.40 -6.63
CA ALA A 24 7.05 -5.92 -7.99
C ALA A 24 8.13 -4.95 -8.50
N HIS A 25 8.68 -4.12 -7.63
CA HIS A 25 9.77 -3.20 -7.94
C HIS A 25 11.04 -3.97 -8.36
N GLY A 26 11.48 -4.95 -7.55
CA GLY A 26 12.63 -5.79 -7.89
C GLY A 26 12.43 -6.57 -9.20
N ILE A 27 11.23 -7.13 -9.39
CA ILE A 27 10.84 -7.77 -10.65
C ILE A 27 10.92 -6.79 -11.82
N GLY A 28 10.41 -5.58 -11.65
CA GLY A 28 10.36 -4.58 -12.70
C GLY A 28 11.74 -4.11 -13.14
N CYS A 29 12.67 -3.96 -12.20
CA CYS A 29 14.07 -3.68 -12.53
C CYS A 29 14.73 -4.85 -13.25
N ALA A 30 14.55 -6.10 -12.78
CA ALA A 30 15.14 -7.28 -13.42
C ALA A 30 14.58 -7.55 -14.84
N ARG A 31 13.34 -7.13 -15.13
CA ARG A 31 12.66 -7.35 -16.42
C ARG A 31 12.67 -6.14 -17.36
N GLY A 32 13.36 -5.06 -16.99
CA GLY A 32 13.45 -3.85 -17.79
C GLY A 32 12.10 -3.16 -18.02
N TRP A 33 11.21 -3.17 -17.03
CA TRP A 33 9.91 -2.48 -17.11
C TRP A 33 10.01 -0.97 -17.40
N PRO A 34 11.04 -0.22 -16.94
CA PRO A 34 11.17 1.19 -17.28
C PRO A 34 11.30 1.47 -18.79
N GLY A 35 11.77 0.50 -19.58
CA GLY A 35 11.88 0.61 -21.04
C GLY A 35 10.63 0.15 -21.80
N ARG A 36 9.58 -0.31 -21.10
CA ARG A 36 8.36 -0.84 -21.73
C ARG A 36 7.21 0.15 -21.61
N PRO A 37 6.48 0.42 -22.71
CA PRO A 37 5.32 1.31 -22.64
C PRO A 37 4.18 0.68 -21.83
N ALA A 38 3.41 1.53 -21.16
CA ALA A 38 2.15 1.17 -20.53
C ALA A 38 1.03 2.12 -20.99
N LEU A 39 -0.16 2.00 -20.40
CA LEU A 39 -1.30 2.88 -20.71
C LEU A 39 -0.97 4.35 -20.46
N VAL A 40 -0.20 4.63 -19.39
CA VAL A 40 0.30 5.96 -19.04
C VAL A 40 1.75 5.81 -18.59
N GLY A 41 2.69 6.47 -19.28
CA GLY A 41 4.12 6.40 -18.96
C GLY A 41 4.74 5.01 -19.24
N ASP A 42 5.68 4.61 -18.40
CA ASP A 42 6.32 3.29 -18.46
C ASP A 42 5.63 2.25 -17.56
N LEU A 43 5.84 0.97 -17.89
CA LEU A 43 5.27 -0.16 -17.18
C LEU A 43 5.68 -0.22 -15.71
N HIS A 44 6.85 0.29 -15.36
CA HIS A 44 7.35 0.23 -14.00
C HIS A 44 6.55 1.16 -13.09
N HIS A 45 6.54 2.45 -13.38
CA HIS A 45 5.77 3.42 -12.60
C HIS A 45 4.27 3.09 -12.64
N PHE A 46 3.73 2.72 -13.81
CA PHE A 46 2.32 2.38 -13.94
C PHE A 46 1.91 1.25 -12.99
N THR A 47 2.70 0.17 -12.93
CA THR A 47 2.40 -1.00 -12.09
C THR A 47 2.50 -0.65 -10.61
N LEU A 48 3.57 0.04 -10.20
CA LEU A 48 3.77 0.37 -8.79
C LEU A 48 2.74 1.39 -8.28
N ILE A 49 2.41 2.41 -9.08
CA ILE A 49 1.37 3.40 -8.76
C ILE A 49 0.01 2.71 -8.65
N SER A 50 -0.32 1.81 -9.59
CA SER A 50 -1.57 1.07 -9.54
C SER A 50 -1.69 0.23 -8.27
N LEU A 51 -0.63 -0.49 -7.89
CA LEU A 51 -0.59 -1.27 -6.64
C LEU A 51 -0.75 -0.37 -5.40
N TRP A 52 -0.08 0.79 -5.38
CA TRP A 52 -0.22 1.76 -4.30
C TRP A 52 -1.65 2.28 -4.17
N LEU A 53 -2.27 2.70 -5.28
CA LEU A 53 -3.66 3.18 -5.29
C LEU A 53 -4.65 2.10 -4.84
N ILE A 54 -4.44 0.84 -5.24
CA ILE A 54 -5.23 -0.30 -4.76
C ILE A 54 -5.09 -0.46 -3.24
N CYS A 55 -3.88 -0.38 -2.70
CA CYS A 55 -3.64 -0.48 -1.25
C CYS A 55 -4.31 0.68 -0.49
N VAL A 56 -4.20 1.92 -1.00
CA VAL A 56 -4.84 3.10 -0.40
C VAL A 56 -6.36 2.97 -0.42
N ALA A 57 -6.94 2.54 -1.55
CA ALA A 57 -8.37 2.31 -1.67
C ALA A 57 -8.84 1.23 -0.69
N ALA A 58 -8.13 0.10 -0.61
CA ALA A 58 -8.44 -0.97 0.34
C ALA A 58 -8.35 -0.51 1.80
N ALA A 59 -7.34 0.30 2.15
CA ALA A 59 -7.20 0.87 3.49
C ALA A 59 -8.34 1.85 3.81
N GLY A 60 -8.75 2.65 2.83
CA GLY A 60 -9.92 3.53 2.92
C GLY A 60 -11.22 2.75 3.16
N VAL A 61 -11.42 1.62 2.48
CA VAL A 61 -12.58 0.73 2.69
C VAL A 61 -12.56 0.13 4.10
N ILE A 62 -11.41 -0.36 4.58
CA ILE A 62 -11.28 -0.87 5.95
C ILE A 62 -11.67 0.20 6.97
N LEU A 63 -11.18 1.43 6.80
CA LEU A 63 -11.49 2.53 7.69
C LEU A 63 -12.97 2.96 7.59
N TRP A 64 -13.55 2.95 6.39
CA TRP A 64 -14.96 3.26 6.16
C TRP A 64 -15.89 2.25 6.85
N CYS A 65 -15.55 0.96 6.77
CA CYS A 65 -16.27 -0.14 7.42
C CYS A 65 -15.97 -0.28 8.92
N SER A 66 -15.05 0.51 9.47
CA SER A 66 -14.71 0.46 10.89
C SER A 66 -15.82 1.05 11.76
N PRO A 67 -16.08 0.46 12.94
CA PRO A 67 -17.12 0.94 13.85
C PRO A 67 -16.82 2.37 14.32
N ARG A 68 -17.89 3.15 14.54
CA ARG A 68 -17.83 4.55 14.97
C ARG A 68 -18.23 4.76 16.45
N GLY A 69 -18.39 3.67 17.21
CA GLY A 69 -18.73 3.73 18.63
C GLY A 69 -17.65 4.38 19.49
N SER A 70 -18.03 4.77 20.70
CA SER A 70 -17.15 5.40 21.69
C SER A 70 -16.38 4.39 22.56
N ASP A 71 -16.73 3.11 22.47
CA ASP A 71 -16.12 2.07 23.30
C ASP A 71 -14.65 1.86 22.95
N ILE A 72 -13.85 1.41 23.94
CA ILE A 72 -12.41 1.17 23.77
C ILE A 72 -12.11 0.24 22.58
N PRO A 73 -12.80 -0.90 22.38
CA PRO A 73 -12.55 -1.79 21.25
C PRO A 73 -12.80 -1.11 19.89
N ASP A 74 -13.86 -0.31 19.78
CA ASP A 74 -14.22 0.40 18.55
C ASP A 74 -13.20 1.47 18.20
N ARG A 75 -12.76 2.24 19.21
CA ARG A 75 -11.68 3.22 19.06
C ARG A 75 -10.39 2.56 18.60
N LEU A 76 -10.06 1.39 19.13
CA LEU A 76 -8.83 0.69 18.76
C LEU A 76 -8.87 0.10 17.35
N ILE A 77 -10.03 -0.45 16.92
CA ILE A 77 -10.23 -0.92 15.55
C ILE A 77 -10.04 0.24 14.56
N ARG A 78 -10.65 1.39 14.86
CA ARG A 78 -10.55 2.59 14.02
C ARG A 78 -9.14 3.18 14.01
N ALA A 79 -8.45 3.17 15.15
CA ALA A 79 -7.05 3.58 15.24
C ALA A 79 -6.16 2.67 14.36
N GLY A 80 -6.37 1.36 14.39
CA GLY A 80 -5.70 0.41 13.51
C GLY A 80 -5.93 0.72 12.03
N GLY A 81 -7.18 1.01 11.63
CA GLY A 81 -7.50 1.45 10.28
C GLY A 81 -6.76 2.73 9.85
N TRP A 82 -6.70 3.74 10.73
CA TRP A 82 -5.94 4.97 10.48
C TRP A 82 -4.44 4.73 10.37
N ILE A 83 -3.87 3.90 11.25
CA ILE A 83 -2.45 3.51 11.19
C ILE A 83 -2.13 2.86 9.85
N GLY A 84 -2.95 1.90 9.42
CA GLY A 84 -2.80 1.24 8.12
C GLY A 84 -2.88 2.21 6.95
N LEU A 85 -3.85 3.12 6.97
CA LEU A 85 -4.03 4.13 5.91
C LEU A 85 -2.86 5.11 5.85
N MET A 86 -2.45 5.67 6.98
CA MET A 86 -1.34 6.64 7.03
C MET A 86 0.00 5.98 6.68
N ALA A 87 0.24 4.75 7.17
CA ALA A 87 1.43 4.00 6.80
C ALA A 87 1.44 3.73 5.29
N THR A 88 0.33 3.27 4.71
CA THR A 88 0.21 3.04 3.26
C THR A 88 0.41 4.32 2.45
N LEU A 89 -0.15 5.43 2.88
CA LEU A 89 0.06 6.71 2.20
C LEU A 89 1.51 7.15 2.28
N LEU A 90 2.10 7.20 3.47
CA LEU A 90 3.42 7.82 3.66
C LEU A 90 4.58 6.93 3.22
N THR A 91 4.53 5.62 3.49
CA THR A 91 5.68 4.74 3.23
C THR A 91 5.71 4.17 1.82
N LEU A 92 4.56 4.14 1.11
CA LEU A 92 4.50 3.67 -0.28
C LEU A 92 4.47 4.84 -1.28
N PHE A 93 4.28 6.09 -0.84
CA PHE A 93 4.41 7.30 -1.69
C PHE A 93 5.73 7.40 -2.48
N PRO A 94 6.91 6.99 -1.96
CA PRO A 94 8.18 7.14 -2.67
C PRO A 94 8.25 6.47 -4.05
N VAL A 95 7.33 5.54 -4.33
CA VAL A 95 7.10 4.95 -5.66
C VAL A 95 6.89 5.99 -6.77
N LEU A 96 6.44 7.20 -6.44
CA LEU A 96 6.13 8.24 -7.43
C LEU A 96 7.34 8.99 -7.98
N GLY A 97 8.50 8.95 -7.33
CA GLY A 97 9.57 9.90 -7.67
C GLY A 97 11.00 9.49 -7.35
N LEU A 98 11.23 8.37 -6.68
CA LEU A 98 12.59 7.86 -6.52
C LEU A 98 12.98 7.06 -7.75
N THR A 99 14.18 7.31 -8.29
CA THR A 99 14.78 6.50 -9.34
C THR A 99 14.90 5.05 -8.84
N THR A 100 14.03 4.20 -9.38
CA THR A 100 13.76 2.86 -8.83
C THR A 100 14.80 1.83 -9.22
N CYS A 101 15.32 1.93 -10.44
CA CYS A 101 16.32 1.02 -10.95
C CYS A 101 17.63 1.78 -11.11
N GLY A 102 18.68 1.34 -10.42
CA GLY A 102 20.04 1.75 -10.74
C GLY A 102 20.29 1.45 -12.22
N THR A 103 20.92 2.37 -12.93
CA THR A 103 21.41 2.14 -14.29
C THR A 103 22.31 0.91 -14.24
N GLY A 104 21.75 -0.25 -14.58
CA GLY A 104 22.57 -1.42 -14.89
C GLY A 104 23.49 -1.06 -16.05
N PRO A 105 24.71 -1.62 -16.10
CA PRO A 105 25.72 -1.28 -17.09
C PRO A 105 25.22 -1.38 -18.53
#